data_AF-A0A7S2GW75-F1
#
_entry.id   AF-A0A7S2GW75-F1
#
_cell.length_a   1.000
_cell.length_b   1.000
_cell.length_c   1.000
_cell.angle_alpha   90.00
_cell.angle_beta   90.00
_cell.angle_gamma   90.00
#
_symmetry.space_group_name_H-M   'P 1'
#
loop_
_entity.id
_entity.type
_entity.pdbx_description
1 polymer ?
#
loop_
_entity_poly.entity_id
_entity_poly.type
_entity_poly.pdbx_seq_one_letter_code
_entity_poly.pdbx_strand_id
1 'polypeptide(L)'
;MESGRLESLNDVVALRVVLHMDQREGEQTDEWKTRGVWLCYHVLGLVQHLPDCQPVPSQVKDYISFPKPNGYQSLHTSIIRNAQTVEVQIRTNWMHSIAEYGMAAHWLYKDQKYGSAGVMRLFNKYQVSWMNTIQEWQHEIHNSTEFVDAIRRELLGKRVFVFLRDGKILNLPRGCTVIDAAFAIHTEVGLSMRAAQINGKEVPLVYELVNGDVVSILTEAGSRPSVDWMHSAHSRSTRTKLRKYFHSQERVALIQKGWLMMHDFLIQHQSLVVKQLGSIPDDKTLSELMSRQIAVRERILNKKQR
;
A
#
# COMPACT_ATOMS: atom_id res chain seq x y z
N MET A 1 -3.80 -37.86 -29.80
CA MET A 1 -3.57 -36.80 -28.80
C MET A 1 -3.99 -35.50 -29.47
N GLU A 2 -5.29 -35.19 -29.40
CA GLU A 2 -5.86 -34.00 -30.03
C GLU A 2 -5.52 -32.76 -29.20
N SER A 3 -4.86 -31.82 -29.87
CA SER A 3 -4.53 -30.49 -29.37
C SER A 3 -5.82 -29.68 -29.16
N GLY A 4 -5.89 -28.96 -28.05
CA GLY A 4 -7.06 -28.19 -27.60
C GLY A 4 -7.56 -27.22 -28.67
N ARG A 5 -8.73 -27.52 -29.22
CA ARG A 5 -9.50 -26.58 -30.04
C ARG A 5 -10.06 -25.46 -29.17
N LEU A 6 -10.07 -24.23 -29.69
CA LEU A 6 -10.77 -23.08 -29.09
C LEU A 6 -12.25 -23.39 -28.73
N GLU A 7 -12.86 -24.37 -29.41
CA GLU A 7 -14.20 -24.89 -29.16
C GLU A 7 -14.39 -25.50 -27.76
N SER A 8 -13.31 -25.84 -27.03
CA SER A 8 -13.39 -26.39 -25.66
C SER A 8 -13.38 -25.32 -24.56
N LEU A 9 -13.36 -24.03 -24.90
CA LEU A 9 -13.40 -22.94 -23.93
C LEU A 9 -14.86 -22.66 -23.54
N ASN A 10 -15.33 -23.28 -22.46
CA ASN A 10 -16.67 -23.08 -21.92
C ASN A 10 -16.89 -21.69 -21.26
N ASP A 11 -15.84 -20.86 -21.18
CA ASP A 11 -15.84 -19.58 -20.45
C ASP A 11 -15.74 -18.34 -21.38
N VAL A 12 -16.10 -18.47 -22.66
CA VAL A 12 -16.02 -17.34 -23.62
C VAL A 12 -17.05 -16.25 -23.30
N VAL A 13 -18.19 -16.62 -22.70
CA VAL A 13 -19.29 -15.70 -22.39
C VAL A 13 -19.73 -15.85 -20.93
N ALA A 14 -19.67 -14.75 -20.19
CA ALA A 14 -20.14 -14.67 -18.81
C ALA A 14 -21.27 -13.63 -18.67
N LEU A 15 -22.40 -14.05 -18.09
CA LEU A 15 -23.50 -13.20 -17.69
C LEU A 15 -23.34 -12.80 -16.22
N ARG A 16 -23.30 -11.49 -15.95
CA ARG A 16 -23.17 -10.95 -14.60
C ARG A 16 -24.49 -10.35 -14.14
N VAL A 17 -25.03 -10.86 -13.04
CA VAL A 17 -26.24 -10.37 -12.38
C VAL A 17 -25.84 -9.62 -11.12
N VAL A 18 -26.04 -8.30 -11.11
CA VAL A 18 -25.77 -7.42 -9.96
C VAL A 18 -27.09 -6.97 -9.36
N LEU A 19 -27.36 -7.40 -8.12
CA LEU A 19 -28.57 -7.05 -7.40
C LEU A 19 -28.41 -5.70 -6.69
N HIS A 20 -29.21 -4.73 -7.11
CA HIS A 20 -29.31 -3.42 -6.46
C HIS A 20 -30.45 -3.46 -5.45
N MET A 21 -30.14 -3.09 -4.21
CA MET A 21 -31.10 -3.10 -3.11
C MET A 21 -30.91 -1.87 -2.25
N ASP A 22 -32.00 -1.16 -2.00
CA ASP A 22 -31.99 -0.08 -1.04
C ASP A 22 -32.08 -0.60 0.40
N GLN A 23 -31.46 0.13 1.32
CA GLN A 23 -31.57 -0.11 2.75
C GLN A 23 -32.91 0.43 3.23
N ARG A 24 -33.70 -0.42 3.90
CA ARG A 24 -35.00 0.00 4.42
C ARG A 24 -34.81 0.89 5.64
N GLU A 25 -35.80 1.75 5.89
CA GLU A 25 -35.78 2.63 7.05
C GLU A 25 -35.73 1.80 8.34
N GLY A 26 -34.76 2.08 9.21
CA GLY A 26 -34.51 1.32 10.44
C GLY A 26 -33.76 -0.01 10.28
N GLU A 27 -33.48 -0.47 9.06
CA GLU A 27 -32.76 -1.75 8.81
C GLU A 27 -31.29 -1.63 9.18
N GLN A 28 -30.78 -2.56 9.98
CA GLN A 28 -29.36 -2.57 10.32
C GLN A 28 -28.52 -3.00 9.11
N THR A 29 -27.25 -2.57 9.08
CA THR A 29 -26.37 -2.84 7.93
C THR A 29 -26.13 -4.34 7.73
N ASP A 30 -26.05 -5.12 8.81
CA ASP A 30 -25.84 -6.56 8.73
C ASP A 30 -27.11 -7.32 8.33
N GLU A 31 -28.29 -6.83 8.73
CA GLU A 31 -29.59 -7.35 8.28
C GLU A 31 -29.78 -7.11 6.76
N TRP A 32 -29.48 -5.89 6.29
CA TRP A 32 -29.50 -5.55 4.87
C TRP A 32 -28.57 -6.44 4.04
N LYS A 33 -27.34 -6.68 4.53
CA LYS A 33 -26.38 -7.59 3.87
C LYS A 33 -26.90 -9.02 3.83
N THR A 34 -27.44 -9.50 4.95
CA THR A 34 -27.99 -10.84 5.07
C THR A 34 -29.13 -11.03 4.06
N ARG A 35 -30.07 -10.08 3.98
CA ARG A 35 -31.14 -10.08 2.97
C ARG A 35 -30.59 -10.14 1.53
N GLY A 36 -29.50 -9.44 1.26
CA GLY A 36 -28.85 -9.46 -0.06
C GLY A 36 -28.23 -10.80 -0.40
N VAL A 37 -27.64 -11.48 0.58
CA VAL A 37 -27.14 -12.85 0.43
C VAL A 37 -28.30 -13.81 0.10
N TRP A 38 -29.41 -13.74 0.84
CA TRP A 38 -30.61 -14.55 0.56
C TRP A 38 -31.13 -14.35 -0.86
N LEU A 39 -31.17 -13.10 -1.34
CA LEU A 39 -31.60 -12.79 -2.70
C LEU A 39 -30.66 -13.36 -3.77
N CYS A 40 -29.34 -13.38 -3.54
CA CYS A 40 -28.40 -14.04 -4.44
C CYS A 40 -28.72 -15.54 -4.60
N TYR A 41 -28.98 -16.27 -3.51
CA TYR A 41 -29.34 -17.69 -3.58
C TYR A 41 -30.72 -17.92 -4.20
N HIS A 42 -31.67 -17.01 -3.96
CA HIS A 42 -32.98 -17.08 -4.62
C HIS A 42 -32.84 -16.93 -6.14
N VAL A 43 -32.05 -15.95 -6.60
CA VAL A 43 -31.76 -15.76 -8.03
C VAL A 43 -30.99 -16.93 -8.62
N LEU A 44 -30.06 -17.54 -7.87
CA LEU A 44 -29.40 -18.78 -8.30
C LEU A 44 -30.43 -19.89 -8.56
N GLY A 45 -31.38 -20.07 -7.64
CA GLY A 45 -32.49 -21.01 -7.82
C GLY A 45 -33.30 -20.71 -9.07
N LEU A 46 -33.66 -19.45 -9.32
CA LEU A 46 -34.38 -19.07 -10.54
C LEU A 46 -33.58 -19.38 -11.81
N VAL A 47 -32.29 -19.05 -11.84
CA VAL A 47 -31.40 -19.30 -12.98
C VAL A 47 -31.31 -20.79 -13.31
N GLN A 48 -31.25 -21.65 -12.28
CA GLN A 48 -31.17 -23.11 -12.45
C GLN A 48 -32.47 -23.75 -12.95
N HIS A 49 -33.62 -23.08 -12.78
CA HIS A 49 -34.93 -23.56 -13.20
C HIS A 49 -35.48 -22.83 -14.44
N LEU A 50 -34.65 -22.05 -15.13
CA LEU A 50 -35.07 -21.38 -16.36
C LEU A 50 -35.41 -22.43 -17.44
N PRO A 51 -36.61 -22.34 -18.07
CA PRO A 51 -37.11 -23.38 -18.96
C PRO A 51 -36.28 -23.58 -20.24
N ASP A 52 -35.56 -22.54 -20.69
CA ASP A 52 -34.73 -22.56 -21.91
C ASP A 52 -33.24 -22.82 -21.62
N CYS A 53 -32.89 -23.14 -20.37
CA CYS A 53 -31.51 -23.30 -19.93
C CYS A 53 -31.33 -24.65 -19.22
N GLN A 54 -30.40 -25.47 -19.70
CA GLN A 54 -30.04 -26.70 -18.99
C GLN A 54 -28.94 -26.40 -17.97
N PRO A 55 -29.17 -26.59 -16.65
CA PRO A 55 -28.13 -26.38 -15.65
C PRO A 55 -27.04 -27.44 -15.82
N VAL A 56 -25.77 -27.00 -15.82
CA VAL A 56 -24.65 -27.94 -15.82
C VAL A 56 -24.50 -28.50 -14.40
N PRO A 57 -24.50 -29.84 -14.19
CA PRO A 57 -24.42 -30.44 -12.85
C PRO A 57 -23.11 -30.14 -12.09
N SER A 58 -22.12 -29.51 -12.74
CA SER A 58 -20.85 -29.14 -12.10
C SER A 58 -21.09 -28.16 -10.95
N GLN A 59 -20.41 -28.40 -9.83
CA GLN A 59 -20.57 -27.68 -8.56
C GLN A 59 -20.67 -26.16 -8.74
N VAL A 60 -21.78 -25.59 -8.27
CA VAL A 60 -21.91 -24.15 -8.00
C VAL A 60 -20.72 -23.72 -7.13
N LYS A 61 -19.99 -22.70 -7.56
CA LYS A 61 -18.90 -22.14 -6.75
C LYS A 61 -19.47 -21.05 -5.85
N ASP A 62 -19.62 -21.38 -4.58
CA ASP A 62 -20.16 -20.48 -3.58
C ASP A 62 -19.05 -19.65 -2.93
N TYR A 63 -18.71 -18.52 -3.54
CA TYR A 63 -17.79 -17.55 -2.96
C TYR A 63 -18.47 -16.58 -1.98
N ILE A 64 -19.76 -16.75 -1.69
CA ILE A 64 -20.41 -15.96 -0.62
C ILE A 64 -20.14 -16.63 0.72
N SER A 65 -20.39 -17.94 0.84
CA SER A 65 -20.09 -18.75 2.02
C SER A 65 -18.59 -18.95 2.22
N PHE A 66 -17.84 -19.10 1.12
CA PHE A 66 -16.39 -19.27 1.13
C PHE A 66 -15.70 -18.19 0.28
N PRO A 67 -15.62 -16.94 0.78
CA PRO A 67 -14.98 -15.85 0.05
C PRO A 67 -13.54 -16.16 -0.34
N LYS A 68 -13.12 -15.66 -1.49
CA LYS A 68 -11.70 -15.75 -1.87
C LYS A 68 -10.85 -14.87 -0.92
N PRO A 69 -9.54 -15.15 -0.77
CA PRO A 69 -8.67 -14.38 0.13
C PRO A 69 -8.62 -12.87 -0.13
N ASN A 70 -8.94 -12.43 -1.36
CA ASN A 70 -9.02 -11.01 -1.73
C ASN A 70 -10.36 -10.34 -1.35
N GLY A 71 -11.25 -11.04 -0.65
CA GLY A 71 -12.58 -10.55 -0.26
C GLY A 71 -13.63 -10.66 -1.38
N TYR A 72 -13.32 -11.31 -2.50
CA TYR A 72 -14.27 -11.52 -3.58
C TYR A 72 -15.42 -12.43 -3.15
N GLN A 73 -16.65 -11.95 -3.39
CA GLN A 73 -17.89 -12.65 -3.08
C GLN A 73 -18.84 -12.65 -4.29
N SER A 74 -19.28 -13.83 -4.71
CA SER A 74 -20.25 -14.05 -5.79
C SER A 74 -20.65 -15.54 -5.83
N LEU A 75 -21.84 -15.85 -6.33
CA LEU A 75 -22.20 -17.22 -6.73
C LEU A 75 -21.87 -17.40 -8.21
N HIS A 76 -21.16 -18.47 -8.55
CA HIS A 76 -20.90 -18.84 -9.95
C HIS A 76 -21.58 -20.17 -10.28
N THR A 77 -22.29 -20.20 -11.40
CA THR A 77 -22.91 -21.41 -11.95
C THR A 77 -22.79 -21.40 -13.47
N SER A 78 -22.88 -22.55 -14.12
CA SER A 78 -22.84 -22.65 -15.57
C SER A 78 -24.16 -23.20 -16.07
N ILE A 79 -24.71 -22.57 -17.11
CA ILE A 79 -25.92 -23.02 -17.80
C ILE A 79 -25.60 -23.26 -19.26
N ILE A 80 -26.28 -24.22 -19.88
CA ILE A 80 -26.22 -24.45 -21.33
C ILE A 80 -27.46 -23.83 -21.94
N ARG A 81 -27.25 -22.92 -22.91
CA ARG A 81 -28.32 -22.32 -23.71
C ARG A 81 -27.91 -22.38 -25.17
N ASN A 82 -28.77 -22.90 -26.05
CA ASN A 82 -28.51 -23.04 -27.48
C ASN A 82 -27.16 -23.72 -27.81
N ALA A 83 -26.83 -24.81 -27.10
CA ALA A 83 -25.56 -25.53 -27.20
C ALA A 83 -24.29 -24.71 -26.84
N GLN A 84 -24.43 -23.54 -26.24
CA GLN A 84 -23.33 -22.77 -25.67
C GLN A 84 -23.39 -22.78 -24.15
N THR A 85 -22.22 -23.00 -23.52
CA THR A 85 -22.07 -22.85 -22.08
C THR A 85 -21.92 -21.37 -21.75
N VAL A 86 -22.73 -20.88 -20.82
CA VAL A 86 -22.67 -19.51 -20.29
C VAL A 86 -22.40 -19.58 -18.79
N GLU A 87 -21.34 -18.91 -18.35
CA GLU A 87 -21.09 -18.72 -16.92
C GLU A 87 -22.01 -17.61 -16.38
N VAL A 88 -22.74 -17.88 -15.32
CA VAL A 88 -23.58 -16.91 -14.63
C VAL A 88 -22.96 -16.56 -13.28
N GLN A 89 -22.75 -15.26 -13.06
CA GLN A 89 -22.16 -14.71 -11.85
C GLN A 89 -23.17 -13.83 -11.12
N ILE A 90 -23.60 -14.22 -9.93
CA ILE A 90 -24.63 -13.53 -9.15
C ILE A 90 -23.99 -12.90 -7.92
N ARG A 91 -24.25 -11.61 -7.68
CA ARG A 91 -23.74 -10.85 -6.54
C ARG A 91 -24.58 -9.61 -6.26
N THR A 92 -24.45 -9.02 -5.08
CA THR A 92 -25.07 -7.73 -4.73
C THR A 92 -24.22 -6.55 -5.24
N ASN A 93 -24.79 -5.34 -5.24
CA ASN A 93 -24.08 -4.09 -5.55
C ASN A 93 -22.83 -3.86 -4.67
N TRP A 94 -22.89 -4.19 -3.38
CA TRP A 94 -21.75 -4.04 -2.47
C TRP A 94 -20.67 -5.10 -2.73
N MET A 95 -21.06 -6.35 -3.01
CA MET A 95 -20.13 -7.41 -3.42
C MET A 95 -19.49 -7.07 -4.77
N HIS A 96 -20.25 -6.50 -5.69
CA HIS A 96 -19.75 -6.00 -6.96
C HIS A 96 -18.71 -4.89 -6.76
N SER A 97 -18.97 -3.94 -5.86
CA SER A 97 -18.00 -2.89 -5.52
C SER A 97 -16.69 -3.46 -4.97
N ILE A 98 -16.75 -4.49 -4.12
CA ILE A 98 -15.55 -5.16 -3.60
C ILE A 98 -14.83 -5.94 -4.72
N ALA A 99 -15.57 -6.57 -5.62
CA ALA A 99 -15.00 -7.34 -6.73
C ALA A 99 -14.31 -6.47 -7.80
N GLU A 100 -14.82 -5.25 -8.06
CA GLU A 100 -14.22 -4.32 -9.02
C GLU A 100 -13.11 -3.45 -8.40
N TYR A 101 -13.28 -3.04 -7.15
CA TYR A 101 -12.44 -2.01 -6.52
C TYR A 101 -11.69 -2.47 -5.26
N GLY A 102 -11.88 -3.73 -4.83
CA GLY A 102 -11.26 -4.30 -3.64
C GLY A 102 -11.88 -3.83 -2.31
N MET A 103 -11.32 -4.28 -1.20
CA MET A 103 -11.81 -3.94 0.15
C MET A 103 -11.71 -2.44 0.51
N ALA A 104 -10.96 -1.64 -0.25
CA ALA A 104 -10.89 -0.19 -0.09
C ALA A 104 -12.24 0.50 -0.41
N ALA A 105 -13.11 -0.12 -1.22
CA ALA A 105 -14.46 0.37 -1.47
C ALA A 105 -15.40 0.23 -0.26
N HIS A 106 -15.09 -0.68 0.67
CA HIS A 106 -15.85 -0.84 1.91
C HIS A 106 -15.73 0.39 2.84
N TRP A 107 -14.62 1.12 2.74
CA TRP A 107 -14.37 2.34 3.51
C TRP A 107 -15.26 3.50 3.06
N LEU A 108 -15.55 3.61 1.76
CA LEU A 108 -16.50 4.59 1.21
C LEU A 108 -17.95 4.30 1.65
N TYR A 109 -18.31 3.03 1.84
CA TYR A 109 -19.67 2.64 2.20
C TYR A 109 -19.93 2.69 3.71
N LYS A 110 -18.92 2.44 4.55
CA LYS A 110 -19.04 2.53 6.02
C LYS A 110 -19.19 3.96 6.53
N ASP A 111 -18.84 4.96 5.74
CA ASP A 111 -18.78 6.35 6.22
C ASP A 111 -20.05 7.17 5.99
N GLN A 112 -21.12 6.56 5.46
CA GLN A 112 -22.43 7.22 5.44
C GLN A 112 -23.10 7.31 6.83
N LYS A 113 -22.55 6.65 7.87
CA LYS A 113 -23.12 6.66 9.24
C LYS A 113 -22.32 7.46 10.28
N TYR A 114 -21.16 8.03 9.93
CA TYR A 114 -20.46 8.98 10.81
C TYR A 114 -20.30 10.30 10.06
N GLY A 115 -21.22 11.23 10.31
CA GLY A 115 -21.19 12.55 9.69
C GLY A 115 -19.80 13.18 9.73
N SER A 116 -19.30 13.53 8.55
CA SER A 116 -18.41 14.66 8.20
C SER A 116 -17.16 14.97 9.04
N ALA A 117 -16.82 14.23 10.08
CA ALA A 117 -15.81 14.61 11.07
C ALA A 117 -14.60 13.68 11.11
N GLY A 118 -14.74 12.42 10.70
CA GLY A 118 -13.65 11.43 10.66
C GLY A 118 -12.67 11.66 9.51
N VAL A 119 -13.20 11.86 8.30
CA VAL A 119 -12.42 12.21 7.11
C VAL A 119 -11.73 13.57 7.30
N MET A 120 -12.43 14.56 7.86
CA MET A 120 -11.88 15.90 8.06
C MET A 120 -10.66 15.90 9.00
N ARG A 121 -10.58 15.04 10.02
CA ARG A 121 -9.42 15.01 10.95
C ARG A 121 -8.19 14.30 10.40
N LEU A 122 -8.35 13.30 9.53
CA LEU A 122 -7.22 12.63 8.89
C LEU A 122 -6.71 13.39 7.65
N PHE A 123 -7.61 14.07 6.93
CA PHE A 123 -7.25 14.93 5.79
C PHE A 123 -6.60 16.25 6.23
N ASN A 124 -6.95 16.80 7.41
CA ASN A 124 -6.40 18.07 7.88
C ASN A 124 -4.97 17.97 8.46
N LYS A 125 -4.42 16.76 8.63
CA LYS A 125 -3.03 16.56 9.12
C LYS A 125 -1.97 16.60 8.00
N TYR A 126 -2.40 16.55 6.74
CA TYR A 126 -1.51 16.63 5.57
C TYR A 126 -1.84 17.90 4.77
N GLN A 127 -1.45 19.04 5.33
CA GLN A 127 -1.72 20.37 4.79
C GLN A 127 -1.24 20.58 3.33
N VAL A 128 -2.17 21.13 2.55
CA VAL A 128 -2.06 22.41 1.81
C VAL A 128 -1.03 22.50 0.68
N SER A 129 -1.55 22.27 -0.53
CA SER A 129 -1.16 22.93 -1.79
C SER A 129 -2.29 22.77 -2.82
N TRP A 130 -3.03 21.66 -2.73
CA TRP A 130 -4.16 21.30 -3.60
C TRP A 130 -5.45 22.12 -3.39
N MET A 131 -5.59 22.88 -2.30
CA MET A 131 -6.81 23.66 -2.02
C MET A 131 -6.99 24.84 -2.99
N ASN A 132 -5.90 25.43 -3.49
CA ASN A 132 -5.98 26.54 -4.45
C ASN A 132 -6.44 26.07 -5.82
N THR A 133 -5.96 24.90 -6.27
CA THR A 133 -6.36 24.26 -7.53
C THR A 133 -7.85 23.83 -7.51
N ILE A 134 -8.38 23.50 -6.33
CA ILE A 134 -9.79 23.16 -6.16
C ILE A 134 -10.72 24.36 -6.19
N GLN A 135 -10.28 25.51 -5.69
CA GLN A 135 -11.07 26.74 -5.80
C GLN A 135 -11.22 27.20 -7.25
N GLU A 136 -10.18 27.01 -8.07
CA GLU A 136 -10.22 27.29 -9.51
C GLU A 136 -11.21 26.35 -10.24
N TRP A 137 -11.25 25.07 -9.89
CA TRP A 137 -12.11 24.08 -10.56
C TRP A 137 -13.59 24.16 -10.14
N GLN A 138 -13.88 24.73 -8.96
CA GLN A 138 -15.26 24.96 -8.52
C GLN A 138 -15.99 25.95 -9.45
N HIS A 139 -15.26 26.79 -10.18
CA HIS A 139 -15.85 27.74 -11.14
C HIS A 139 -16.14 27.14 -12.52
N GLU A 140 -15.53 26.01 -12.89
CA GLU A 140 -15.62 25.47 -14.26
C GLU A 140 -16.47 24.20 -14.41
N ILE A 141 -16.79 23.48 -13.33
CA ILE A 141 -17.44 22.15 -13.41
C ILE A 141 -18.81 22.16 -12.72
N HIS A 142 -19.88 22.06 -13.51
CA HIS A 142 -21.27 22.05 -13.02
C HIS A 142 -21.79 20.68 -12.54
N ASN A 143 -21.01 19.59 -12.72
CA ASN A 143 -21.40 18.22 -12.35
C ASN A 143 -20.52 17.65 -11.23
N SER A 144 -21.12 17.31 -10.10
CA SER A 144 -20.45 16.76 -8.91
C SER A 144 -19.78 15.39 -9.14
N THR A 145 -20.27 14.59 -10.10
CA THR A 145 -19.70 13.29 -10.49
C THR A 145 -18.40 13.44 -11.29
N GLU A 146 -18.35 14.37 -12.24
CA GLU A 146 -17.15 14.65 -13.04
C GLU A 146 -16.04 15.27 -12.20
N PHE A 147 -16.41 16.10 -11.22
CA PHE A 147 -15.49 16.67 -10.23
C PHE A 147 -14.85 15.58 -9.34
N VAL A 148 -15.66 14.64 -8.84
CA VAL A 148 -15.16 13.51 -8.04
C VAL A 148 -14.29 12.58 -8.89
N ASP A 149 -14.65 12.32 -10.16
CA ASP A 149 -13.86 11.49 -11.07
C ASP A 149 -12.55 12.14 -11.52
N ALA A 150 -12.50 13.47 -11.65
CA ALA A 150 -11.27 14.22 -11.92
C ALA A 150 -10.31 14.17 -10.72
N ILE A 151 -10.83 14.42 -9.52
CA ILE A 151 -10.07 14.30 -8.25
C ILE A 151 -9.59 12.85 -8.03
N ARG A 152 -10.43 11.86 -8.34
CA ARG A 152 -10.11 10.43 -8.25
C ARG A 152 -9.01 10.04 -9.24
N ARG A 153 -9.06 10.53 -10.48
CA ARG A 153 -8.00 10.31 -11.49
C ARG A 153 -6.67 10.93 -11.07
N GLU A 154 -6.69 12.10 -10.46
CA GLU A 154 -5.45 12.78 -10.04
C GLU A 154 -4.85 12.20 -8.74
N LEU A 155 -5.70 11.75 -7.79
CA LEU A 155 -5.26 11.12 -6.54
C LEU A 155 -4.85 9.65 -6.72
N LEU A 156 -5.57 8.87 -7.53
CA LEU A 156 -5.19 7.48 -7.87
C LEU A 156 -4.06 7.41 -8.88
N GLY A 157 -3.87 8.44 -9.71
CA GLY A 157 -2.75 8.52 -10.65
C GLY A 157 -1.37 8.66 -9.98
N LYS A 158 -1.33 9.06 -8.70
CA LYS A 158 -0.11 9.35 -7.93
C LYS A 158 0.25 8.26 -6.90
N ARG A 159 -0.57 7.22 -6.73
CA ARG A 159 -0.36 6.16 -5.72
C ARG A 159 -0.50 4.77 -6.33
N VAL A 160 0.22 3.80 -5.78
CA VAL A 160 0.17 2.39 -6.15
C VAL A 160 -0.19 1.51 -4.94
N PHE A 161 -1.04 0.53 -5.18
CA PHE A 161 -1.55 -0.42 -4.21
C PHE A 161 -1.03 -1.81 -4.56
N VAL A 162 -0.23 -2.37 -3.65
CA VAL A 162 0.39 -3.69 -3.82
C VAL A 162 0.01 -4.61 -2.68
N PHE A 163 -0.07 -5.89 -2.98
CA PHE A 163 -0.45 -6.94 -2.04
C PHE A 163 0.79 -7.63 -1.48
N LEU A 164 0.75 -8.01 -0.23
CA LEU A 164 1.74 -8.90 0.38
C LEU A 164 1.23 -10.35 0.34
N ARG A 165 2.14 -11.32 0.46
CA ARG A 165 1.78 -12.75 0.52
C ARG A 165 0.79 -13.11 1.63
N ASP A 166 0.79 -12.34 2.73
CA ASP A 166 -0.14 -12.52 3.86
C ASP A 166 -1.50 -11.83 3.63
N GLY A 167 -1.74 -11.27 2.44
CA GLY A 167 -2.98 -10.61 2.06
C GLY A 167 -3.09 -9.15 2.51
N LYS A 168 -2.08 -8.59 3.20
CA LYS A 168 -2.05 -7.16 3.54
C LYS A 168 -1.82 -6.29 2.30
N ILE A 169 -2.33 -5.07 2.33
CA ILE A 169 -2.20 -4.09 1.25
C ILE A 169 -1.24 -2.98 1.68
N LEU A 170 -0.24 -2.69 0.85
CA LEU A 170 0.61 -1.51 0.98
C LEU A 170 0.14 -0.42 0.04
N ASN A 171 0.06 0.79 0.57
CA ASN A 171 -0.27 2.00 -0.19
C ASN A 171 0.96 2.89 -0.31
N LEU A 172 1.58 2.91 -1.49
CA LEU A 172 2.83 3.61 -1.77
C LEU A 172 2.60 4.74 -2.79
N PRO A 173 3.44 5.78 -2.79
CA PRO A 173 3.51 6.70 -3.93
C PRO A 173 3.85 5.95 -5.22
N ARG A 174 3.30 6.41 -6.35
CA ARG A 174 3.71 5.93 -7.68
C ARG A 174 5.21 6.23 -7.89
N GLY A 175 5.91 5.36 -8.63
CA GLY A 175 7.36 5.43 -8.72
C GLY A 175 8.09 4.63 -7.64
N CYS A 176 7.40 4.12 -6.61
CA CYS A 176 8.04 3.31 -5.59
C CYS A 176 8.52 1.97 -6.12
N THR A 177 9.73 1.60 -5.70
CA THR A 177 10.36 0.35 -6.09
C THR A 177 10.17 -0.73 -5.04
N VAL A 178 10.62 -1.95 -5.34
CA VAL A 178 10.59 -3.06 -4.38
C VAL A 178 11.36 -2.75 -3.09
N ILE A 179 12.43 -1.97 -3.19
CA ILE A 179 13.17 -1.45 -2.03
C ILE A 179 12.23 -0.65 -1.13
N ASP A 180 11.42 0.24 -1.69
CA ASP A 180 10.47 1.04 -0.92
C ASP A 180 9.40 0.18 -0.25
N ALA A 181 8.89 -0.84 -0.93
CA ALA A 181 7.96 -1.79 -0.33
C ALA A 181 8.59 -2.52 0.86
N ALA A 182 9.83 -3.03 0.73
CA ALA A 182 10.50 -3.72 1.83
C ALA A 182 10.64 -2.85 3.08
N PHE A 183 11.05 -1.59 2.92
CA PHE A 183 11.16 -0.63 4.04
C PHE A 183 9.81 -0.10 4.55
N ALA A 184 8.74 -0.20 3.76
CA ALA A 184 7.38 0.09 4.17
C ALA A 184 6.78 -1.03 5.02
N ILE A 185 7.10 -2.30 4.72
CA ILE A 185 6.72 -3.47 5.54
C ILE A 185 7.36 -3.34 6.92
N HIS A 186 8.69 -3.32 6.96
CA HIS A 186 9.45 -3.14 8.19
C HIS A 186 10.88 -2.71 7.87
N THR A 187 11.49 -1.93 8.75
CA THR A 187 12.88 -1.50 8.54
C THR A 187 13.84 -2.69 8.50
N GLU A 188 13.65 -3.69 9.37
CA GLU A 188 14.51 -4.89 9.39
C GLU A 188 14.34 -5.77 8.14
N VAL A 189 13.12 -5.86 7.60
CA VAL A 189 12.86 -6.57 6.33
C VAL A 189 13.60 -5.87 5.20
N GLY A 190 13.51 -4.54 5.12
CA GLY A 190 14.29 -3.75 4.17
C GLY A 190 15.81 -3.91 4.32
N LEU A 191 16.32 -3.98 5.56
CA LEU A 191 17.75 -4.11 5.82
C LEU A 191 18.30 -5.52 5.54
N SER A 192 17.50 -6.56 5.72
CA SER A 192 17.87 -7.97 5.52
C SER A 192 17.43 -8.54 4.17
N MET A 193 16.81 -7.72 3.30
CA MET A 193 16.38 -8.13 1.97
C MET A 193 17.58 -8.56 1.12
N ARG A 194 17.46 -9.71 0.47
CA ARG A 194 18.41 -10.18 -0.56
C ARG A 194 17.79 -10.11 -1.95
N ALA A 195 16.57 -10.61 -2.08
CA ALA A 195 15.86 -10.74 -3.33
C ALA A 195 14.38 -10.42 -3.14
N ALA A 196 13.66 -10.27 -4.25
CA ALA A 196 12.23 -10.07 -4.19
C ALA A 196 11.52 -10.73 -5.37
N GLN A 197 10.28 -11.14 -5.11
CA GLN A 197 9.42 -11.76 -6.09
C GLN A 197 8.13 -10.95 -6.24
N ILE A 198 7.72 -10.74 -7.48
CA ILE A 198 6.45 -10.12 -7.86
C ILE A 198 5.62 -11.18 -8.58
N ASN A 199 4.41 -11.42 -8.10
CA ASN A 199 3.49 -12.43 -8.66
C ASN A 199 4.14 -13.82 -8.80
N GLY A 200 5.01 -14.16 -7.84
CA GLY A 200 5.73 -15.45 -7.79
C GLY A 200 6.99 -15.53 -8.65
N LYS A 201 7.36 -14.50 -9.41
CA LYS A 201 8.59 -14.45 -10.22
C LYS A 201 9.61 -13.51 -9.60
N GLU A 202 10.89 -13.89 -9.61
CA GLU A 202 11.97 -13.03 -9.11
C GLU A 202 12.18 -11.84 -10.05
N VAL A 203 12.35 -10.65 -9.47
CA VAL A 203 12.53 -9.39 -10.21
C VAL A 203 13.71 -8.60 -9.67
N PRO A 204 14.29 -7.68 -10.46
CA PRO A 204 15.26 -6.73 -9.95
C PRO A 204 14.69 -5.87 -8.81
N LEU A 205 15.52 -5.53 -7.82
CA LEU A 205 15.08 -4.72 -6.66
C LEU A 205 14.66 -3.29 -7.06
N VAL A 206 15.13 -2.81 -8.21
CA VAL A 206 14.79 -1.51 -8.80
C VAL A 206 13.46 -1.51 -9.56
N TYR A 207 12.78 -2.67 -9.67
CA TYR A 207 11.49 -2.78 -10.33
C TYR A 207 10.48 -1.81 -9.69
N GLU A 208 9.83 -1.00 -10.52
CA GLU A 208 8.77 -0.07 -10.12
C GLU A 208 7.46 -0.84 -9.94
N LEU A 209 6.85 -0.66 -8.78
CA LEU A 209 5.63 -1.36 -8.41
C LEU A 209 4.41 -0.82 -9.14
N VAL A 210 3.56 -1.73 -9.63
CA VAL A 210 2.28 -1.37 -10.25
C VAL A 210 1.10 -1.85 -9.42
N ASN A 211 -0.08 -1.27 -9.67
CA ASN A 211 -1.31 -1.67 -9.00
C ASN A 211 -1.59 -3.15 -9.23
N GLY A 212 -1.88 -3.90 -8.17
CA GLY A 212 -2.22 -5.32 -8.25
C GLY A 212 -1.04 -6.28 -8.04
N ASP A 213 0.19 -5.79 -7.99
CA ASP A 213 1.36 -6.64 -7.78
C ASP A 213 1.33 -7.32 -6.41
N VAL A 214 1.57 -8.63 -6.40
CA VAL A 214 1.77 -9.41 -5.17
C VAL A 214 3.27 -9.47 -4.88
N VAL A 215 3.69 -8.70 -3.89
CA VAL A 215 5.08 -8.54 -3.46
C VAL A 215 5.43 -9.58 -2.40
N SER A 216 6.57 -10.23 -2.61
CA SER A 216 7.22 -11.10 -1.64
C SER A 216 8.68 -10.70 -1.49
N ILE A 217 9.06 -10.32 -0.28
CA ILE A 217 10.46 -9.98 0.04
C ILE A 217 11.16 -11.23 0.60
N LEU A 218 12.31 -11.58 0.03
CA LEU A 218 13.14 -12.68 0.48
C LEU A 218 14.29 -12.11 1.32
N THR A 219 14.31 -12.42 2.61
CA THR A 219 15.31 -11.95 3.57
C THR A 219 16.32 -13.03 3.91
N GLU A 220 17.58 -12.66 4.11
CA GLU A 220 18.64 -13.59 4.51
C GLU A 220 19.48 -13.00 5.65
N ALA A 221 19.89 -13.86 6.59
CA ALA A 221 20.78 -13.48 7.67
C ALA A 221 22.16 -13.10 7.11
N GLY A 222 22.58 -11.85 7.33
CA GLY A 222 23.84 -11.32 6.81
C GLY A 222 23.72 -10.50 5.52
N SER A 223 22.54 -10.48 4.87
CA SER A 223 22.27 -9.52 3.80
C SER A 223 22.35 -8.09 4.32
N ARG A 224 22.85 -7.18 3.50
CA ARG A 224 22.99 -5.76 3.83
C ARG A 224 22.58 -4.88 2.64
N PRO A 225 22.04 -3.69 2.90
CA PRO A 225 21.73 -2.74 1.83
C PRO A 225 23.00 -2.31 1.09
N SER A 226 22.91 -2.21 -0.24
CA SER A 226 23.92 -1.50 -1.04
C SER A 226 23.70 0.01 -0.97
N VAL A 227 24.77 0.79 -1.14
CA VAL A 227 24.72 2.26 -1.22
C VAL A 227 23.85 2.71 -2.40
N ASP A 228 23.84 1.95 -3.50
CA ASP A 228 23.05 2.23 -4.71
C ASP A 228 21.54 2.25 -4.46
N TRP A 229 21.08 1.58 -3.40
CA TRP A 229 19.67 1.60 -3.02
C TRP A 229 19.22 2.99 -2.58
N MET A 230 20.13 3.86 -2.13
CA MET A 230 19.79 5.23 -1.78
C MET A 230 19.36 6.05 -3.00
N HIS A 231 19.96 5.76 -4.17
CA HIS A 231 19.60 6.35 -5.45
C HIS A 231 18.34 5.71 -6.06
N SER A 232 18.19 4.40 -5.87
CA SER A 232 17.10 3.61 -6.44
C SER A 232 15.78 3.70 -5.65
N ALA A 233 15.84 4.03 -4.35
CA ALA A 233 14.65 4.22 -3.53
C ALA A 233 13.94 5.53 -3.91
N HIS A 234 12.65 5.46 -4.21
CA HIS A 234 11.84 6.62 -4.54
C HIS A 234 11.31 7.33 -3.28
N SER A 235 11.00 6.58 -2.22
CA SER A 235 10.43 7.15 -1.00
C SER A 235 11.46 7.89 -0.14
N ARG A 236 11.13 9.12 0.24
CA ARG A 236 11.94 9.92 1.18
C ARG A 236 12.13 9.22 2.53
N SER A 237 11.13 8.47 2.99
CA SER A 237 11.18 7.70 4.23
C SER A 237 12.25 6.60 4.14
N THR A 238 12.23 5.82 3.05
CA THR A 238 13.22 4.77 2.77
C THR A 238 14.64 5.34 2.74
N ARG A 239 14.87 6.41 1.97
CA ARG A 239 16.19 7.08 1.92
C ARG A 239 16.66 7.54 3.29
N THR A 240 15.76 8.03 4.13
CA THR A 240 16.09 8.47 5.50
C THR A 240 16.51 7.28 6.37
N LYS A 241 15.80 6.16 6.29
CA LYS A 241 16.14 4.92 7.02
C LYS A 241 17.49 4.35 6.57
N LEU A 242 17.73 4.27 5.26
CA LEU A 242 19.02 3.86 4.69
C LEU A 242 20.16 4.78 5.13
N ARG A 243 19.98 6.10 5.08
CA ARG A 243 20.99 7.05 5.54
C ARG A 243 21.34 6.86 7.02
N LYS A 244 20.33 6.67 7.87
CA LYS A 244 20.55 6.37 9.30
C LYS A 244 21.34 5.08 9.49
N TYR A 245 21.01 4.04 8.73
CA TYR A 245 21.75 2.78 8.75
C TYR A 245 23.22 2.97 8.38
N PHE A 246 23.53 3.58 7.23
CA PHE A 246 24.92 3.80 6.81
C PHE A 246 25.70 4.71 7.78
N HIS A 247 25.07 5.79 8.28
CA HIS A 247 25.69 6.63 9.32
C HIS A 247 26.02 5.85 10.59
N SER A 248 25.19 4.88 10.97
CA SER A 248 25.44 4.04 12.15
C SER A 248 26.62 3.09 11.93
N GLN A 249 26.79 2.57 10.71
CA GLN A 249 27.92 1.70 10.33
C GLN A 249 29.23 2.49 10.30
N GLU A 250 29.20 3.71 9.75
CA GLU A 250 30.38 4.57 9.62
C GLU A 250 30.66 5.39 10.88
N ARG A 251 29.78 5.37 11.89
CA ARG A 251 29.87 6.23 13.07
C ARG A 251 31.24 6.17 13.74
N VAL A 252 31.78 4.96 13.94
CA VAL A 252 33.08 4.77 14.59
C VAL A 252 34.20 5.39 13.75
N ALA A 253 34.23 5.09 12.45
CA ALA A 253 35.22 5.63 11.53
C ALA A 253 35.12 7.16 11.38
N LEU A 254 33.90 7.71 11.33
CA LEU A 254 33.64 9.14 11.26
C LEU A 254 34.05 9.87 12.54
N ILE A 255 33.82 9.28 13.72
CA ILE A 255 34.30 9.82 15.00
C ILE A 255 35.83 9.87 15.00
N GLN A 256 36.48 8.78 14.57
CA GLN A 256 37.94 8.72 14.52
C GLN A 256 38.52 9.74 13.53
N LYS A 257 37.92 9.87 12.34
CA LYS A 257 38.32 10.88 11.35
C LYS A 257 38.10 12.31 11.85
N GLY A 258 36.98 12.55 12.54
CA GLY A 258 36.71 13.85 13.17
C GLY A 258 37.72 14.20 14.27
N TRP A 259 38.14 13.21 15.05
CA TRP A 259 39.22 13.34 16.03
C TRP A 259 40.53 13.77 15.38
N LEU A 260 40.94 13.09 14.31
CA LEU A 260 42.16 13.43 13.56
C LEU A 260 42.09 14.86 13.01
N MET A 261 40.98 15.22 12.36
CA MET A 261 40.78 16.57 11.82
C MET A 261 40.81 17.65 12.90
N MET A 262 40.23 17.38 14.07
CA MET A 262 40.24 18.31 15.19
C MET A 262 41.65 18.49 15.76
N HIS A 263 42.41 17.41 15.91
CA HIS A 263 43.79 17.46 16.37
C HIS A 263 44.68 18.24 15.38
N ASP A 264 44.55 17.98 14.08
CA ASP A 264 45.25 18.71 13.02
C ASP A 264 44.92 20.21 13.06
N PHE A 265 43.65 20.57 13.25
CA PHE A 265 43.21 21.97 13.35
C PHE A 265 43.82 22.67 14.57
N LEU A 266 43.84 22.01 15.74
CA LEU A 266 44.42 22.54 16.97
C LEU A 266 45.93 22.78 16.84
N ILE A 267 46.64 21.89 16.14
CA ILE A 267 48.07 22.08 15.84
C ILE A 267 48.26 23.26 14.87
N GLN A 268 47.53 23.27 13.75
CA GLN A 268 47.67 24.32 12.74
C GLN A 268 47.37 25.72 13.29
N HIS A 269 46.45 25.84 14.25
CA HIS A 269 46.02 27.12 14.83
C HIS A 269 46.45 27.29 16.29
N GLN A 270 47.53 26.63 16.70
CA GLN A 270 48.01 26.59 18.09
C GLN A 270 48.10 27.99 18.73
N SER A 271 48.60 28.99 17.99
CA SER A 271 48.76 30.36 18.49
C SER A 271 47.43 31.04 18.85
N LEU A 272 46.37 30.78 18.09
CA LEU A 272 45.02 31.29 18.35
C LEU A 272 44.35 30.53 19.50
N VAL A 273 44.53 29.21 19.54
CA VAL A 273 43.99 28.34 20.60
C VAL A 273 44.56 28.74 21.96
N VAL A 274 45.88 28.85 22.08
CA VAL A 274 46.55 29.26 23.32
C VAL A 274 46.11 30.67 23.73
N LYS A 275 45.92 31.59 22.78
CA LYS A 275 45.44 32.95 23.07
C LYS A 275 44.01 32.98 23.65
N GLN A 276 43.12 32.09 23.21
CA GLN A 276 41.74 32.06 23.70
C GLN A 276 41.51 31.14 24.91
N LEU A 277 42.20 30.00 24.97
CA LEU A 277 41.97 28.95 25.95
C LEU A 277 43.10 28.82 26.99
N GLY A 278 44.21 29.55 26.82
CA GLY A 278 45.37 29.53 27.72
C GLY A 278 46.32 28.34 27.50
N SER A 279 45.79 27.18 27.09
CA SER A 279 46.58 26.00 26.72
C SER A 279 45.88 25.20 25.62
N ILE A 280 46.63 24.30 24.97
CA ILE A 280 46.03 23.32 24.07
C ILE A 280 45.32 22.28 24.95
N PRO A 281 44.01 22.02 24.74
CA PRO A 281 43.29 20.99 25.48
C PRO A 281 43.91 19.61 25.24
N ASP A 282 44.09 18.83 26.30
CA ASP A 282 44.53 17.44 26.20
C ASP A 282 43.38 16.51 25.76
N ASP A 283 43.71 15.29 25.31
CA ASP A 283 42.73 14.32 24.81
C ASP A 283 41.63 13.99 25.83
N LYS A 284 41.95 14.09 27.12
CA LYS A 284 41.00 13.87 28.22
C LYS A 284 39.98 15.00 28.30
N THR A 285 40.43 16.25 28.24
CA THR A 285 39.56 17.43 28.23
C THR A 285 38.70 17.47 26.98
N LEU A 286 39.26 17.13 25.81
CA LEU A 286 38.53 17.04 24.56
C LEU A 286 37.45 15.95 24.61
N SER A 287 37.76 14.78 25.18
CA SER A 287 36.80 13.69 25.36
C SER A 287 35.64 14.08 26.30
N GLU A 288 35.92 14.78 27.40
CA GLU A 288 34.88 15.28 28.31
C GLU A 288 33.98 16.33 27.64
N LEU A 289 34.55 17.26 26.88
CA LEU A 289 33.80 18.29 26.14
C LEU A 289 32.89 17.67 25.09
N MET A 290 33.38 16.67 24.34
CA MET A 290 32.58 15.93 23.37
C MET A 290 31.44 15.15 24.03
N SER A 291 31.73 14.47 25.16
CA SER A 291 30.73 13.71 25.91
C SER A 291 29.60 14.61 26.42
N ARG A 292 29.94 15.81 26.92
CA ARG A 292 28.96 16.82 27.34
C ARG A 292 28.13 17.34 26.17
N GLN A 293 28.74 17.62 25.01
CA GLN A 293 28.01 18.06 23.82
C GLN A 293 27.05 16.98 23.28
N ILE A 294 27.47 15.71 23.26
CA ILE A 294 26.62 14.60 22.83
C ILE A 294 25.40 14.48 23.75
N ALA A 295 25.60 14.51 25.07
CA ALA A 295 24.52 14.45 26.05
C ALA A 295 23.51 15.62 25.93
N VAL A 296 24.01 16.83 25.64
CA VAL A 296 23.17 18.01 25.39
C VAL A 296 22.35 17.82 24.12
N ARG A 297 22.97 17.31 23.05
CA ARG A 297 22.33 17.10 21.75
C ARG A 297 21.26 16.00 21.80
N GLU A 298 21.51 14.92 22.54
CA GLU A 298 20.53 13.85 22.79
C GLU A 298 19.33 14.35 23.59
N ARG A 299 19.54 15.19 24.62
CA ARG A 299 18.44 15.85 25.35
C ARG A 299 17.58 16.75 24.45
N ILE A 300 18.21 17.47 23.51
CA ILE A 300 17.50 18.32 22.54
C ILE A 300 16.68 17.47 21.55
N LEU A 301 17.24 16.36 21.07
CA LEU A 301 16.55 15.44 20.16
C LEU A 301 15.35 14.75 20.83
N ASN A 302 15.51 14.30 22.07
CA ASN A 302 14.43 13.67 22.84
C ASN A 302 13.30 14.65 23.19
N LYS A 303 13.60 15.95 23.36
CA LYS A 303 12.58 16.99 23.53
C LYS A 303 11.76 17.29 22.27
N LYS A 304 12.30 17.03 21.06
CA LYS A 304 11.61 17.25 19.78
C LYS A 304 10.71 16.08 19.35
N GLN A 305 10.79 14.93 20.03
CA GLN A 305 9.98 13.74 19.75
C GLN A 305 8.76 13.58 20.68
N ARG A 306 8.58 14.48 21.66
CA ARG A 306 7.35 14.64 22.44
C ARG A 306 6.54 15.80 21.87
#